data_AF-A0A157RDT2-F1
#
_entry.id   AF-A0A157RDT2-F1
#
_cell.length_a   1.000
_cell.length_b   1.000
_cell.length_c   1.000
_cell.angle_alpha   90.00
_cell.angle_beta   90.00
_cell.angle_gamma   90.00
#
_symmetry.space_group_name_H-M   'P 1'
#
loop_
_entity.id
_entity.type
_entity.pdbx_description
1 polymer ?
#
loop_
_entity_poly.entity_id
_entity_poly.type
_entity_poly.pdbx_seq_one_letter_code
_entity_poly.pdbx_strand_id
1 'polypeptide(L)'
;MHTVNDTAYLVSPGVFQRYAQEHPEVAALAKQENQQDWQWVQKRFEKLQLHRKQPNGLNIWTCEVTGPRKSRRLHGYLLEDGSLALAEIPPNNPYLALTQEG
;
A
#
# COMPACT_ATOMS: atom_id res chain seq x y z
N MET A 1 4.11 -0.89 -6.65
CA MET A 1 3.85 -2.10 -5.86
C MET A 1 5.10 -2.93 -5.86
N HIS A 2 5.41 -3.60 -4.75
CA HIS A 2 6.57 -4.50 -4.61
C HIS A 2 6.15 -5.76 -3.87
N THR A 3 6.90 -6.85 -3.98
CA THR A 3 6.78 -7.98 -3.04
C THR A 3 7.82 -7.82 -1.94
N VAL A 4 7.37 -7.92 -0.68
CA VAL A 4 8.22 -7.90 0.52
C VAL A 4 7.64 -8.89 1.52
N ASN A 5 8.49 -9.70 2.15
CA ASN A 5 8.07 -10.72 3.12
C ASN A 5 6.96 -11.64 2.55
N ASP A 6 7.16 -12.06 1.30
CA ASP A 6 6.32 -12.99 0.53
C ASP A 6 4.87 -12.52 0.32
N THR A 7 4.62 -11.21 0.43
CA THR A 7 3.31 -10.62 0.14
C THR A 7 3.43 -9.30 -0.63
N ALA A 8 2.31 -8.86 -1.20
CA ALA A 8 2.22 -7.59 -1.90
C ALA A 8 2.33 -6.41 -0.91
N TYR A 9 3.23 -5.49 -1.21
CA TYR A 9 3.40 -4.19 -0.56
C TYR A 9 2.87 -3.07 -1.45
N LEU A 10 1.76 -2.48 -1.01
CA LEU A 10 1.06 -1.38 -1.67
C LEU A 10 1.57 -0.04 -1.17
N VAL A 11 2.43 0.62 -1.96
CA VAL A 11 3.04 1.91 -1.60
C VAL A 11 2.01 3.04 -1.68
N SER A 12 1.80 3.75 -0.57
CA SER A 12 0.87 4.88 -0.44
C SER A 12 1.62 6.22 -0.53
N PRO A 13 1.02 7.30 -1.07
CA PRO A 13 -0.33 7.37 -1.66
C PRO A 13 -0.38 6.93 -3.13
N GLY A 14 0.78 6.68 -3.76
CA GLY A 14 0.89 6.53 -5.22
C GLY A 14 -0.01 5.44 -5.83
N VAL A 15 -0.20 4.32 -5.14
CA VAL A 15 -1.10 3.25 -5.61
C VAL A 15 -2.56 3.71 -5.70
N PHE A 16 -3.05 4.44 -4.69
CA PHE A 16 -4.42 4.94 -4.65
C PHE A 16 -4.65 6.13 -5.57
N GLN A 17 -3.61 6.95 -5.79
CA GLN A 17 -3.64 8.01 -6.78
C GLN A 17 -3.81 7.44 -8.19
N ARG A 18 -3.06 6.40 -8.54
CA ARG A 18 -3.21 5.73 -9.84
C ARG A 18 -4.59 5.09 -10.00
N TYR A 19 -5.05 4.36 -8.97
CA TYR A 19 -6.38 3.77 -8.99
C TYR A 19 -7.47 4.82 -9.20
N ALA A 20 -7.44 5.95 -8.48
CA ALA A 20 -8.42 7.01 -8.66
C ALA A 20 -8.39 7.64 -10.06
N GLN A 21 -7.23 7.71 -10.72
CA GLN A 21 -7.10 8.21 -12.09
C GLN A 21 -7.69 7.25 -13.13
N GLU A 22 -7.58 5.94 -12.90
CA GLU A 22 -8.12 4.89 -13.78
C GLU A 22 -9.63 4.67 -13.59
N HIS A 23 -10.19 5.17 -12.48
CA HIS A 23 -11.60 5.00 -12.09
C HIS A 23 -12.30 6.36 -11.86
N PRO A 24 -12.69 7.10 -12.92
CA PRO A 24 -13.31 8.42 -12.79
C PRO A 24 -14.59 8.46 -11.92
N GLU A 25 -15.29 7.33 -11.79
CA GLU A 25 -16.45 7.17 -10.90
C GLU A 25 -16.13 7.46 -9.41
N VAL A 26 -14.86 7.27 -9.01
CA VAL A 26 -14.39 7.57 -7.66
C VAL A 26 -14.56 9.06 -7.33
N ALA A 27 -14.35 9.96 -8.28
CA ALA A 27 -14.41 11.40 -8.03
C ALA A 27 -15.80 11.85 -7.56
N ALA A 28 -16.86 11.27 -8.12
CA ALA A 28 -18.22 11.56 -7.69
C ALA A 28 -18.49 11.09 -6.25
N LEU A 29 -18.01 9.89 -5.91
CA LEU A 29 -18.17 9.31 -4.57
C LEU A 29 -17.32 10.05 -3.52
N ALA A 30 -16.08 10.38 -3.84
CA ALA A 30 -15.18 11.12 -2.97
C ALA A 30 -15.72 12.53 -2.66
N LYS A 31 -16.30 13.20 -3.67
CA LYS A 31 -16.94 14.51 -3.50
C LYS A 31 -18.12 14.47 -2.53
N GLN A 32 -18.93 13.41 -2.53
CA GLN A 32 -20.05 13.26 -1.59
C GLN A 32 -19.58 13.21 -0.13
N GLU A 33 -18.38 12.69 0.11
CA GLU A 33 -17.78 12.60 1.45
C GLU A 33 -16.79 13.73 1.75
N ASN A 34 -16.71 14.76 0.89
CA ASN A 34 -15.76 15.87 0.98
C ASN A 34 -14.30 15.42 1.16
N GLN A 35 -13.89 14.42 0.38
CA GLN A 35 -12.55 13.85 0.41
C GLN A 35 -11.83 14.02 -0.93
N GLN A 36 -10.50 14.00 -0.90
CA GLN A 36 -9.72 13.78 -2.13
C GLN A 36 -9.90 12.34 -2.62
N ASP A 37 -9.93 12.14 -3.92
CA ASP A 37 -10.22 10.85 -4.56
C ASP A 37 -9.34 9.71 -4.00
N TRP A 38 -8.02 9.90 -3.96
CA TRP A 38 -7.10 8.88 -3.44
C TRP A 38 -7.30 8.59 -1.94
N GLN A 39 -7.68 9.58 -1.13
CA GLN A 39 -7.97 9.39 0.29
C GLN A 39 -9.27 8.62 0.50
N TRP A 40 -10.26 8.85 -0.36
CA TRP A 40 -11.50 8.10 -0.34
C TRP A 40 -11.23 6.64 -0.68
N VAL A 41 -10.46 6.37 -1.75
CA VAL A 41 -10.06 5.01 -2.13
C VAL A 41 -9.28 4.33 -1.00
N GLN A 42 -8.30 5.01 -0.41
CA GLN A 42 -7.50 4.46 0.69
C GLN A 42 -8.38 4.10 1.90
N LYS A 43 -9.32 4.95 2.31
CA LYS A 43 -10.25 4.63 3.39
C LYS A 43 -11.15 3.44 3.06
N ARG A 44 -11.60 3.33 1.80
CA ARG A 44 -12.42 2.19 1.37
C ARG A 44 -11.61 0.90 1.36
N PHE A 45 -10.36 0.94 0.90
CA PHE A 45 -9.41 -0.15 1.02
C PHE A 45 -9.21 -0.58 2.48
N GLU A 46 -8.95 0.37 3.39
CA GLU A 46 -8.79 0.05 4.82
C GLU A 46 -10.04 -0.60 5.42
N LYS A 47 -11.24 -0.19 5.00
CA LYS A 47 -12.51 -0.82 5.45
C LYS A 47 -12.66 -2.27 5.00
N LEU A 48 -11.98 -2.70 3.93
CA LEU A 48 -12.01 -4.10 3.49
C LEU A 48 -11.21 -5.02 4.43
N GLN A 49 -10.31 -4.47 5.26
CA GLN A 49 -9.49 -5.22 6.21
C GLN A 49 -8.70 -6.38 5.57
N LEU A 50 -8.26 -6.18 4.32
CA LEU A 50 -7.43 -7.14 3.57
C LEU A 50 -5.93 -6.89 3.77
N HIS A 51 -5.57 -5.86 4.54
CA HIS A 51 -4.20 -5.52 4.91
C HIS A 51 -3.84 -6.03 6.30
N ARG A 52 -2.56 -6.39 6.48
CA ARG A 52 -1.99 -6.75 7.78
C ARG A 52 -1.91 -5.53 8.68
N LYS A 53 -2.25 -5.72 9.96
CA LYS A 53 -2.02 -4.73 11.02
C LYS A 53 -0.71 -4.99 11.74
N GLN A 54 -0.06 -3.92 12.17
CA GLN A 54 1.05 -4.00 13.11
C GLN A 54 0.57 -4.43 14.51
N PRO A 55 1.46 -4.95 15.38
CA PRO A 55 1.12 -5.29 16.77
C PRO A 55 0.53 -4.11 17.58
N ASN A 56 0.94 -2.88 17.27
CA ASN A 56 0.42 -1.65 17.89
C ASN A 56 -0.95 -1.20 17.32
N GLY A 57 -1.52 -1.94 16.36
CA GLY A 57 -2.81 -1.66 15.74
C GLY A 57 -2.77 -0.72 14.52
N LEU A 58 -1.59 -0.22 14.11
CA LEU A 58 -1.44 0.61 12.92
C LEU A 58 -1.53 -0.21 11.63
N ASN A 59 -2.06 0.40 10.56
CA ASN A 59 -2.23 -0.24 9.25
C ASN A 59 -1.04 -0.01 8.30
N ILE A 60 -0.31 1.09 8.49
CA ILE A 60 0.75 1.54 7.57
C ILE A 60 2.07 0.96 8.03
N TRP A 61 2.74 0.21 7.17
CA TRP A 61 4.08 -0.31 7.36
C TRP A 61 5.11 0.61 6.72
N THR A 62 6.30 0.65 7.33
CA THR A 62 7.46 1.34 6.77
C THR A 62 8.41 0.29 6.19
N CYS A 63 8.83 0.49 4.94
CA CYS A 63 9.87 -0.30 4.29
C CYS A 63 11.02 0.61 3.90
N GLU A 64 12.25 0.20 4.20
CA GLU A 64 13.44 0.86 3.70
C GLU A 64 13.82 0.27 2.33
N VAL A 65 14.05 1.15 1.37
CA VAL A 65 14.59 0.82 0.04
C VAL A 65 16.03 1.31 -0.02
N THR A 66 16.98 0.39 -0.10
CA THR A 66 18.41 0.72 -0.18
C THR A 66 18.86 0.62 -1.63
N GLY A 67 19.13 1.76 -2.26
CA GLY A 67 19.79 1.82 -3.55
C GLY A 67 21.31 1.94 -3.41
N PRO A 68 22.07 1.82 -4.51
CA PRO A 68 23.54 1.86 -4.49
C PRO A 68 24.17 3.14 -3.91
N ARG A 69 23.40 4.24 -3.81
CA ARG A 69 23.89 5.56 -3.34
C ARG A 69 23.13 6.12 -2.14
N LYS A 70 21.89 5.69 -1.91
CA LYS A 70 21.03 6.24 -0.84
C LYS A 70 19.92 5.27 -0.48
N SER A 71 19.53 5.31 0.79
CA SER A 71 18.34 4.62 1.30
C SER A 71 17.16 5.58 1.39
N ARG A 72 15.94 5.05 1.21
CA ARG A 72 14.69 5.80 1.32
C ARG A 72 13.66 4.98 2.04
N ARG A 73 12.90 5.61 2.95
CA ARG A 73 11.70 5.01 3.55
C ARG A 73 10.49 5.17 2.64
N LEU A 74 9.78 4.08 2.42
CA LEU A 74 8.47 4.01 1.79
C LEU A 74 7.43 3.61 2.82
N HIS A 75 6.23 4.16 2.70
CA HIS A 75 5.11 3.83 3.56
C HIS A 75 3.99 3.19 2.73
N GLY A 76 3.32 2.20 3.29
CA GLY A 76 2.36 1.41 2.53
C GLY A 76 1.67 0.33 3.35
N TYR A 77 0.92 -0.52 2.65
CA TYR A 77 0.17 -1.61 3.26
C TYR A 77 0.77 -2.95 2.82
N LEU A 78 0.88 -3.90 3.74
CA LEU A 78 1.11 -5.30 3.41
C LEU A 78 -0.25 -6.00 3.30
N LEU A 79 -0.46 -6.78 2.26
CA LEU A 79 -1.68 -7.60 2.16
C LEU A 79 -1.59 -8.85 3.03
N GLU A 80 -2.72 -9.26 3.59
CA GLU A 80 -2.86 -10.57 4.24
C GLU A 80 -2.53 -11.69 3.23
N ASP A 81 -3.18 -11.61 2.06
CA ASP A 81 -2.97 -12.48 0.91
C ASP A 81 -2.50 -11.66 -0.30
N GLY A 82 -1.27 -11.93 -0.75
CA GLY A 82 -0.67 -11.25 -1.90
C GLY A 82 -1.38 -11.52 -3.23
N SER A 83 -2.10 -12.64 -3.35
CA SER A 83 -2.81 -13.02 -4.57
C SER A 83 -3.97 -12.07 -4.92
N LEU A 84 -4.47 -11.34 -3.91
CA LEU A 84 -5.53 -10.34 -4.08
C LEU A 84 -5.12 -9.16 -4.96
N ALA A 85 -3.81 -8.88 -5.09
CA ALA A 85 -3.29 -7.81 -5.94
C ALA A 85 -2.38 -8.30 -7.08
N LEU A 86 -1.95 -9.55 -7.03
CA LEU A 86 -0.96 -10.12 -7.93
C LEU A 86 -1.45 -11.50 -8.42
N ALA A 87 -1.68 -11.64 -9.72
CA ALA A 87 -2.02 -12.94 -10.30
C ALA A 87 -0.91 -14.00 -10.10
N GLU A 88 0.34 -13.55 -10.07
CA GLU A 88 1.51 -14.33 -9.67
C GLU A 88 2.37 -13.46 -8.74
N ILE A 89 2.80 -13.99 -7.59
CA ILE A 89 3.64 -13.25 -6.63
C ILE A 89 5.09 -13.28 -7.15
N PRO A 90 5.66 -12.14 -7.58
CA PRO A 90 7.06 -12.11 -7.98
C PRO A 90 7.96 -12.23 -6.75
N PRO A 91 9.22 -12.68 -6.90
CA PRO A 91 10.15 -12.84 -5.79
C PRO A 91 10.33 -11.54 -5.00
N ASN A 92 10.65 -11.67 -3.71
CA ASN A 92 10.93 -10.53 -2.82
C ASN A 92 11.98 -9.60 -3.42
N ASN A 93 11.74 -8.30 -3.34
CA ASN A 93 12.69 -7.31 -3.83
C ASN A 93 13.91 -7.24 -2.87
N PRO A 94 15.13 -7.58 -3.32
CA PRO A 94 16.31 -7.66 -2.45
C PRO A 94 16.76 -6.30 -1.89
N TYR A 95 16.26 -5.21 -2.46
CA TYR A 95 16.56 -3.84 -2.02
C TYR A 95 15.55 -3.30 -1.01
N LEU A 96 14.52 -4.08 -0.67
CA LEU A 96 13.45 -3.70 0.27
C LEU A 96 13.55 -4.50 1.57
N ALA A 97 13.57 -3.79 2.69
CA ALA A 97 13.49 -4.37 4.02
C ALA A 97 12.32 -3.75 4.78
N LEU A 98 11.49 -4.59 5.42
CA LEU A 98 10.44 -4.14 6.31
C LEU A 98 11.08 -3.66 7.62
N THR A 99 10.81 -2.42 8.02
CA THR A 99 11.25 -1.92 9.32
C THR A 99 10.11 -2.10 10.32
N GLN A 100 10.25 -3.01 11.28
CA GLN A 100 9.40 -3.01 12.46
C GLN A 100 9.89 -1.89 13.37
N GLU A 101 9.10 -0.82 13.50
CA GLU A 101 9.26 0.08 14.65
C GLU A 101 8.67 -0.66 15.86
N GLY A 102 9.53 -0.90 16.86
CA GLY A 102 9.23 -1.69 18.06
C GLY A 102 8.23 -1.03 18.99
#